data_AF-A0A0N4X6S1-F1
#
_entry.id   AF-A0A0N4X6S1-F1
#
_cell.length_a   1.000
_cell.length_b   1.000
_cell.length_c   1.000
_cell.angle_alpha   90.00
_cell.angle_beta   90.00
_cell.angle_gamma   90.00
#
_symmetry.space_group_name_H-M   'P 1'
#
loop_
_entity.id
_entity.type
_entity.pdbx_description
1 polymer ?
#
loop_
_entity_poly.entity_id
_entity_poly.type
_entity_poly.pdbx_seq_one_letter_code
_entity_poly.pdbx_strand_id
1 'polypeptide(L)'
;MQILVLIALLPSTALGLDNGLARTPPMGWMSWTQFRCQTNCEKHPDDCINEKLYQTMADRLEILSQISFAKSPFQFLMAILKPAITTFTLTTVGWKEAVMLIPSGIKALSKYVRPTKLGQRTYLKKKIFLVTPQKCKLCFLFQYLQMHDRNLYLGIYEDWGNKTCAGYPGSEGHVEIDAQTFADWECDYLKLDGCHMKQSEQGVGYPEMEKALNATGRPIMYSCEWPYYLIDEQKQINYTAIAQSCNLWRNFNDVSNSWLSILSIMAFYDAYQNELIDVNGPGQWNDPDMLVIGMKDGLTVDQAKVQMSVWAIWSAPLIMSNDLRTIDPKFKEILLNRDVIAIDQDPMGKMGRLMLSNDNTGVYVKPVMPREVSDTSFAIAVVNKHLFTTYTVKFALNKVGMNRATGYQIKDLWSGQDMGIFKPTDTFTANVPATGVAMFKATIV
;
A
#
# COMPACT_ATOMS: atom_id res chain seq x y z
N MET A 1 8.03 -44.77 34.88
CA MET A 1 7.02 -44.10 34.05
C MET A 1 7.30 -42.60 34.11
N GLN A 2 8.16 -42.09 33.23
CA GLN A 2 8.47 -40.66 33.14
C GLN A 2 7.62 -40.09 31.99
N ILE A 3 6.72 -39.17 32.33
CA ILE A 3 5.87 -38.46 31.38
C ILE A 3 6.73 -37.34 30.78
N LEU A 4 7.10 -37.49 29.50
CA LEU A 4 7.62 -36.38 28.69
C LEU A 4 6.45 -35.44 28.37
N VAL A 5 6.51 -34.22 28.89
CA VAL A 5 5.63 -33.13 28.48
C VAL A 5 6.21 -32.54 27.19
N LEU A 6 5.58 -32.84 26.05
CA LEU A 6 5.81 -32.09 24.81
C LEU A 6 5.24 -30.69 24.99
N ILE A 7 6.12 -29.70 25.18
CA ILE A 7 5.77 -28.29 25.04
C ILE A 7 5.64 -28.03 23.54
N ALA A 8 4.41 -27.90 23.06
CA ALA A 8 4.14 -27.40 21.73
C ALA A 8 4.61 -25.94 21.66
N LEU A 9 5.67 -25.69 20.90
CA LEU A 9 6.07 -24.34 20.49
C LEU A 9 4.93 -23.78 19.63
N LEU A 10 4.08 -22.94 20.24
CA LEU A 10 3.16 -22.10 19.49
C LEU A 10 4.00 -21.16 18.60
N PRO A 11 3.70 -21.02 17.31
CA PRO A 11 4.38 -20.04 16.48
C PRO A 11 4.16 -18.65 17.10
N SER A 12 5.24 -17.97 17.46
CA SER A 12 5.19 -16.59 17.91
C SER A 12 4.84 -15.73 16.70
N THR A 13 3.54 -15.55 16.44
CA THR A 13 3.12 -14.41 15.62
C THR A 13 3.56 -13.17 16.38
N ALA A 14 4.53 -12.43 15.85
CA ALA A 14 4.89 -11.13 16.41
C ALA A 14 3.59 -10.32 16.54
N LEU A 15 3.32 -9.82 17.75
CA LEU A 15 2.20 -8.93 17.99
C LEU A 15 2.57 -7.57 17.41
N GLY A 16 1.99 -7.26 16.26
CA GLY A 16 2.19 -5.98 15.60
C GLY A 16 1.65 -4.81 16.40
N LEU A 17 1.97 -3.60 15.96
CA LEU A 17 1.51 -2.35 16.56
C LEU A 17 -0.02 -2.34 16.67
N ASP A 18 -0.53 -2.45 17.88
CA ASP A 18 -1.97 -2.56 18.14
C ASP A 18 -2.63 -1.20 18.38
N ASN A 19 -2.48 -0.30 17.40
CA ASN A 19 -3.15 1.01 17.39
C ASN A 19 -4.54 0.97 16.72
N GLY A 20 -5.05 -0.23 16.40
CA GLY A 20 -6.35 -0.41 15.75
C GLY A 20 -6.36 -0.17 14.24
N LEU A 21 -5.26 0.29 13.64
CA LEU A 21 -5.15 0.61 12.21
C LEU A 21 -4.55 -0.56 11.40
N ALA A 22 -4.47 -0.37 10.08
CA ALA A 22 -3.83 -1.30 9.14
C ALA A 22 -4.33 -2.76 9.24
N ARG A 23 -5.63 -2.99 9.50
CA ARG A 23 -6.17 -4.36 9.60
C ARG A 23 -6.18 -5.11 8.26
N THR A 24 -6.14 -4.37 7.16
CA THR A 24 -5.75 -4.82 5.82
C THR A 24 -4.62 -3.91 5.32
N PRO A 25 -3.87 -4.31 4.27
CA PRO A 25 -2.81 -3.46 3.71
C PRO A 25 -3.38 -2.09 3.31
N PRO A 26 -2.69 -0.98 3.60
CA PRO A 26 -3.19 0.33 3.24
C PRO A 26 -3.23 0.51 1.72
N MET A 27 -4.32 1.10 1.23
CA MET A 27 -4.46 1.51 -0.17
C MET A 27 -4.43 3.02 -0.25
N GLY A 28 -3.74 3.57 -1.27
CA GLY A 28 -3.67 5.01 -1.37
C GLY A 28 -2.91 5.54 -2.57
N TRP A 29 -2.47 6.79 -2.42
CA TRP A 29 -1.63 7.47 -3.39
C TRP A 29 -0.52 8.24 -2.67
N MET A 30 0.68 8.26 -3.22
CA MET A 30 1.88 8.92 -2.70
C MET A 30 2.60 9.67 -3.83
N SER A 31 3.16 10.85 -3.54
CA SER A 31 3.72 11.72 -4.60
C SER A 31 5.15 11.39 -5.04
N TRP A 32 5.91 10.56 -4.31
CA TRP A 32 7.37 10.45 -4.47
C TRP A 32 7.80 9.99 -5.86
N THR A 33 7.36 8.83 -6.33
CA THR A 33 7.92 8.24 -7.55
C THR A 33 7.62 9.07 -8.80
N GLN A 34 6.46 9.72 -8.85
CA GLN A 34 5.99 10.54 -9.98
C GLN A 34 6.44 12.00 -9.90
N PHE A 35 6.27 12.66 -8.76
CA PHE A 35 6.48 14.11 -8.60
C PHE A 35 7.79 14.47 -7.90
N ARG A 36 8.41 13.48 -7.23
CA ARG A 36 9.75 13.58 -6.60
C ARG A 36 9.83 14.81 -5.68
N CYS A 37 10.93 15.56 -5.77
CA CYS A 37 11.18 16.77 -5.01
C CYS A 37 11.09 18.03 -5.88
N GLN A 38 10.19 18.06 -6.87
CA GLN A 38 10.00 19.25 -7.71
C GLN A 38 9.37 20.38 -6.89
N THR A 39 10.11 21.46 -6.63
CA THR A 39 9.63 22.63 -5.86
C THR A 39 9.53 23.90 -6.69
N ASN A 40 10.03 23.89 -7.93
CA ASN A 40 9.97 25.05 -8.80
C ASN A 40 8.60 25.15 -9.50
N CYS A 41 7.63 25.73 -8.79
CA CYS A 41 6.27 25.91 -9.29
C CYS A 41 6.14 26.95 -10.41
N GLU A 42 7.12 27.83 -10.60
CA GLU A 42 7.11 28.76 -11.74
C GLU A 42 7.38 28.02 -13.05
N LYS A 43 8.34 27.10 -13.03
CA LYS A 43 8.70 26.29 -14.21
C LYS A 43 7.80 25.06 -14.38
N HIS A 44 7.32 24.49 -13.29
CA HIS A 44 6.54 23.25 -13.26
C HIS A 44 5.25 23.42 -12.45
N PRO A 45 4.34 24.32 -12.87
CA PRO A 45 3.17 24.71 -12.07
C PRO A 45 2.20 23.56 -11.79
N ASP A 46 2.19 22.54 -12.64
CA ASP A 46 1.31 21.37 -12.54
C ASP A 46 1.98 20.16 -11.87
N ASP A 47 3.31 20.14 -11.75
CA ASP A 47 4.05 18.97 -11.23
C ASP A 47 4.84 19.27 -9.96
N CYS A 48 4.96 20.54 -9.57
CA CYS A 48 5.60 20.89 -8.31
C CYS A 48 4.75 20.46 -7.11
N ILE A 49 5.44 20.12 -6.03
CA ILE A 49 4.85 19.80 -4.74
C ILE A 49 4.23 21.07 -4.15
N ASN A 50 2.91 21.21 -4.28
CA ASN A 50 2.14 22.33 -3.75
C ASN A 50 0.72 21.90 -3.32
N GLU A 51 0.00 22.78 -2.64
CA GLU A 51 -1.37 22.52 -2.18
C GLU A 51 -2.30 22.09 -3.32
N LYS A 52 -2.24 22.78 -4.47
CA LYS A 52 -3.11 22.52 -5.62
C LYS A 52 -2.92 21.10 -6.17
N LEU A 53 -1.69 20.60 -6.20
CA LEU A 53 -1.38 19.23 -6.61
C LEU A 53 -2.16 18.24 -5.73
N TYR A 54 -2.04 18.36 -4.40
CA TYR A 54 -2.71 17.44 -3.48
C TYR A 54 -4.22 17.58 -3.48
N GLN A 55 -4.76 18.79 -3.57
CA GLN A 55 -6.21 19.01 -3.74
C GLN A 55 -6.71 18.34 -5.03
N THR A 56 -5.96 18.50 -6.13
CA THR A 56 -6.33 17.87 -7.41
C THR A 56 -6.29 16.35 -7.32
N MET A 57 -5.26 15.76 -6.70
CA MET A 57 -5.19 14.31 -6.52
C MET A 57 -6.30 13.80 -5.58
N ALA A 58 -6.64 14.56 -4.53
CA ALA A 58 -7.77 14.25 -3.65
C ALA A 58 -9.09 14.18 -4.43
N ASP A 59 -9.36 15.18 -5.27
CA ASP A 59 -10.57 15.23 -6.11
C ASP A 59 -10.62 14.04 -7.09
N ARG A 60 -9.48 13.67 -7.67
CA ARG A 60 -9.41 12.52 -8.59
C ARG A 60 -9.62 11.20 -7.85
N LEU A 61 -9.02 11.03 -6.67
CA LEU A 61 -9.23 9.83 -5.86
C LEU A 61 -10.68 9.69 -5.39
N GLU A 62 -11.32 10.79 -4.98
CA GLU A 62 -12.74 10.76 -4.60
C GLU A 62 -13.60 10.18 -5.73
N ILE A 63 -13.39 10.64 -6.96
CA ILE A 63 -14.11 10.13 -8.13
C ILE A 63 -13.82 8.64 -8.37
N LEU A 64 -12.55 8.22 -8.29
CA LEU A 64 -12.17 6.81 -8.45
C LEU A 64 -12.80 5.92 -7.37
N SER A 65 -12.92 6.46 -6.16
CA SER A 65 -13.47 5.75 -5.01
C SER A 65 -14.93 5.40 -5.11
N GLN A 66 -15.72 6.34 -5.63
CA GLN A 66 -17.15 6.14 -5.83
C GLN A 66 -17.42 5.05 -6.87
N ILE A 67 -16.49 4.85 -7.82
CA ILE A 67 -16.63 3.87 -8.91
C ILE A 67 -16.24 2.45 -8.44
N SER A 68 -15.14 2.29 -7.69
CA SER A 68 -14.58 0.95 -7.41
C SER A 68 -14.62 0.52 -5.95
N PHE A 69 -14.48 1.46 -5.02
CA PHE A 69 -14.25 1.15 -3.61
C PHE A 69 -15.53 1.17 -2.76
N ALA A 70 -16.70 0.97 -3.37
CA ALA A 70 -18.02 1.05 -2.73
C ALA A 70 -18.24 0.17 -1.46
N LYS A 71 -17.25 -0.58 -1.00
CA LYS A 71 -17.24 -1.31 0.28
C LYS A 71 -15.87 -1.37 0.99
N SER A 72 -14.80 -0.72 0.51
CA SER A 72 -13.49 -0.78 1.18
C SER A 72 -13.31 0.39 2.14
N PRO A 73 -13.13 0.15 3.46
CA PRO A 73 -13.13 1.21 4.47
C PRO A 73 -11.89 2.12 4.51
N PHE A 74 -10.86 1.90 3.68
CA PHE A 74 -9.60 2.64 3.82
C PHE A 74 -9.05 3.08 2.46
N GLN A 75 -9.00 4.39 2.25
CA GLN A 75 -8.34 5.03 1.12
C GLN A 75 -7.53 6.20 1.67
N PHE A 76 -6.21 6.07 1.62
CA PHE A 76 -5.29 7.10 2.08
C PHE A 76 -4.90 7.97 0.89
N LEU A 77 -5.06 9.29 1.00
CA LEU A 77 -4.32 10.22 0.16
C LEU A 77 -3.05 10.56 0.95
N MET A 78 -1.99 9.82 0.69
CA MET A 78 -0.69 10.16 1.24
C MET A 78 -0.12 11.31 0.44
N ALA A 79 -0.44 12.49 0.89
CA ALA A 79 0.33 13.63 0.51
C ALA A 79 1.72 13.45 1.16
N ILE A 80 2.80 13.20 0.40
CA ILE A 80 4.14 13.50 0.93
C ILE A 80 4.25 15.01 0.94
N LEU A 81 3.48 15.63 1.83
CA LEU A 81 3.65 17.03 2.14
C LEU A 81 4.98 17.05 2.86
N LYS A 82 6.03 17.32 2.10
CA LYS A 82 7.20 17.90 2.72
C LYS A 82 6.72 19.18 3.39
N PRO A 83 6.90 19.34 4.70
CA PRO A 83 7.24 20.64 5.17
C PRO A 83 8.59 20.99 4.51
N ALA A 84 8.57 21.73 3.40
CA ALA A 84 9.70 22.61 3.09
C ALA A 84 9.71 23.77 4.11
N ILE A 85 9.70 23.44 5.40
CA ILE A 85 9.58 24.35 6.53
C ILE A 85 10.90 24.29 7.26
N THR A 86 11.95 24.86 6.68
CA THR A 86 13.15 25.22 7.44
C THR A 86 13.97 26.24 6.68
N THR A 87 13.57 27.47 6.86
CA THR A 87 14.53 28.49 7.23
C THR A 87 14.04 29.08 8.52
N PHE A 88 14.37 28.42 9.65
CA PHE A 88 14.27 29.07 10.96
C PHE A 88 15.64 29.22 11.57
N THR A 89 16.11 30.45 11.56
CA THR A 89 16.83 30.97 12.73
C THR A 89 15.87 30.89 13.93
N LEU A 90 16.28 30.18 14.97
CA LEU A 90 15.55 30.06 16.24
C LEU A 90 15.08 31.43 16.73
N THR A 91 13.75 31.65 16.77
CA THR A 91 13.14 32.52 17.78
C THR A 91 11.88 31.86 18.32
N THR A 92 11.61 32.14 19.59
CA THR A 92 10.76 31.43 20.56
C THR A 92 9.25 31.34 20.29
N VAL A 93 8.78 31.38 19.04
CA VAL A 93 7.35 31.29 18.72
C VAL A 93 7.13 30.61 17.37
N GLY A 94 6.80 29.31 17.38
CA GLY A 94 5.95 28.61 16.39
C GLY A 94 6.35 28.62 14.90
N TRP A 95 6.10 27.47 14.25
CA TRP A 95 6.23 27.22 12.81
C TRP A 95 5.67 28.36 11.93
N LYS A 96 6.53 29.10 11.22
CA LYS A 96 6.16 30.17 10.26
C LYS A 96 7.12 30.21 9.05
N GLU A 97 6.86 29.39 8.04
CA GLU A 97 7.04 29.71 6.60
C GLU A 97 6.83 28.45 5.74
N ALA A 98 5.56 28.00 5.70
CA ALA A 98 5.00 27.10 4.68
C ALA A 98 4.19 27.86 3.61
N VAL A 99 4.28 29.21 3.61
CA VAL A 99 3.28 30.11 3.04
C VAL A 99 3.26 30.11 1.51
N MET A 100 4.34 29.69 0.83
CA MET A 100 4.42 29.78 -0.64
C MET A 100 3.86 28.54 -1.37
N LEU A 101 4.14 27.32 -0.88
CA LEU A 101 3.71 26.09 -1.55
C LEU A 101 2.36 25.58 -1.03
N ILE A 102 2.08 25.78 0.26
CA ILE A 102 0.81 25.37 0.90
C ILE A 102 0.28 26.59 1.66
N PRO A 103 -0.23 27.60 0.95
CA PRO A 103 -0.58 28.89 1.53
C PRO A 103 -1.66 28.79 2.61
N SER A 104 -2.54 27.79 2.53
CA SER A 104 -3.56 27.55 3.56
C SER A 104 -3.04 26.84 4.83
N GLY A 105 -1.86 26.23 4.75
CA GLY A 105 -1.28 25.37 5.78
C GLY A 105 -1.80 23.92 5.79
N ILE A 106 -1.03 23.01 6.38
CA ILE A 106 -1.33 21.57 6.39
C ILE A 106 -2.67 21.25 7.05
N LYS A 107 -3.01 21.94 8.14
CA LYS A 107 -4.30 21.73 8.83
C LYS A 107 -5.51 22.04 7.93
N ALA A 108 -5.41 23.06 7.08
CA ALA A 108 -6.49 23.40 6.16
C ALA A 108 -6.57 22.37 5.02
N LEU A 109 -5.43 21.94 4.47
CA LEU A 109 -5.38 20.85 3.48
C LEU A 109 -5.93 19.54 4.06
N SER A 110 -5.59 19.23 5.31
CA SER A 110 -6.10 18.07 6.03
C SER A 110 -7.62 18.11 6.16
N LYS A 111 -8.21 19.28 6.45
CA LYS A 111 -9.67 19.48 6.45
C LYS A 111 -10.30 19.39 5.07
N TYR A 112 -9.58 19.77 4.01
CA TYR A 112 -10.05 19.65 2.64
C TYR A 112 -10.15 18.18 2.20
N VAL A 113 -9.20 17.35 2.62
CA VAL A 113 -9.10 15.93 2.26
C VAL A 113 -10.03 15.05 3.09
N ARG A 114 -10.37 15.46 4.32
CA ARG A 114 -11.16 14.65 5.25
C ARG A 114 -12.67 14.88 5.18
N PRO A 115 -13.48 13.92 5.66
CA PRO A 115 -14.92 14.10 5.75
C PRO A 115 -15.28 15.09 6.87
N THR A 116 -16.18 16.04 6.60
CA THR A 116 -16.64 17.09 7.52
C THR A 116 -17.46 16.58 8.71
N LYS A 117 -17.88 15.31 8.74
CA LYS A 117 -18.57 14.70 9.89
C LYS A 117 -18.12 13.27 10.21
N LEU A 118 -17.28 13.14 11.24
CA LEU A 118 -16.92 11.85 11.85
C LEU A 118 -18.10 11.16 12.63
N GLY A 119 -19.32 11.72 12.60
CA GLY A 119 -20.40 11.41 13.55
C GLY A 119 -21.72 10.88 13.00
N GLN A 120 -21.87 10.59 11.70
CA GLN A 120 -23.13 10.01 11.16
C GLN A 120 -22.88 8.78 10.28
N ARG A 121 -22.44 7.68 10.92
CA ARG A 121 -22.60 6.32 10.38
C ARG A 121 -23.95 5.69 10.76
N THR A 122 -25.00 6.50 10.94
CA THR A 122 -26.37 6.03 11.17
C THR A 122 -27.30 6.57 10.08
N TYR A 123 -27.86 5.63 9.30
CA TYR A 123 -28.98 5.78 8.36
C TYR A 123 -28.73 6.38 6.97
N LEU A 124 -28.27 5.53 6.04
CA LEU A 124 -28.79 5.50 4.66
C LEU A 124 -29.07 4.05 4.23
N LYS A 125 -29.93 3.36 5.02
CA LYS A 125 -30.73 2.25 4.48
C LYS A 125 -31.90 2.86 3.71
N LYS A 126 -32.03 2.48 2.44
CA LYS A 126 -33.19 2.68 1.53
C LYS A 126 -33.49 4.13 1.10
N LYS A 127 -33.20 4.42 -0.17
CA LYS A 127 -34.21 4.68 -1.22
C LYS A 127 -33.50 5.08 -2.52
N ILE A 128 -33.47 4.14 -3.47
CA ILE A 128 -33.31 4.43 -4.89
C ILE A 128 -34.63 5.10 -5.31
N PHE A 129 -34.58 6.36 -5.75
CA PHE A 129 -35.61 6.92 -6.62
C PHE A 129 -34.95 7.31 -7.93
N LEU A 130 -35.33 6.57 -8.97
CA LEU A 130 -35.13 6.92 -10.36
C LEU A 130 -35.83 8.26 -10.62
N VAL A 131 -35.12 9.24 -11.19
CA VAL A 131 -35.75 10.40 -11.83
C VAL A 131 -35.16 10.55 -13.23
N THR A 132 -36.04 10.43 -14.22
CA THR A 132 -35.79 10.59 -15.66
C THR A 132 -35.48 12.04 -16.04
N PRO A 133 -34.77 12.28 -17.17
CA PRO A 133 -34.20 13.59 -17.49
C PRO A 133 -35.19 14.43 -18.30
N GLN A 134 -35.76 15.48 -17.72
CA GLN A 134 -36.15 16.68 -18.46
C GLN A 134 -36.53 17.83 -17.50
N LYS A 135 -35.86 18.98 -17.71
CA LYS A 135 -36.08 20.29 -17.09
C LYS A 135 -35.49 20.50 -15.68
N CYS A 136 -34.22 20.89 -15.63
CA CYS A 136 -33.80 21.93 -14.69
C CYS A 136 -32.55 22.67 -15.20
N LYS A 137 -32.76 23.91 -15.68
CA LYS A 137 -31.70 24.88 -16.03
C LYS A 137 -31.15 25.62 -14.79
N LEU A 138 -31.33 25.06 -13.59
CA LEU A 138 -30.90 25.65 -12.32
C LEU A 138 -30.12 24.68 -11.41
N CYS A 139 -29.57 23.59 -11.96
CA CYS A 139 -28.75 22.64 -11.18
C CYS A 139 -27.29 23.10 -10.96
N PHE A 140 -26.78 24.07 -11.72
CA PHE A 140 -25.37 24.47 -11.63
C PHE A 140 -25.01 25.22 -10.34
N LEU A 141 -25.97 25.86 -9.66
CA LEU A 141 -25.69 26.56 -8.39
C LEU A 141 -25.76 25.66 -7.15
N PHE A 142 -26.40 24.48 -7.24
CA PHE A 142 -26.49 23.52 -6.13
C PHE A 142 -25.26 22.61 -6.02
N GLN A 143 -24.40 22.60 -7.06
CA GLN A 143 -23.16 21.82 -7.10
C GLN A 143 -21.99 22.55 -6.39
N TYR A 144 -22.12 23.85 -6.12
CA TYR A 144 -21.09 24.66 -5.47
C TYR A 144 -21.15 24.62 -3.93
N LEU A 145 -22.22 24.05 -3.36
CA LEU A 145 -22.48 23.99 -1.91
C LEU A 145 -22.63 22.55 -1.38
N GLN A 146 -22.39 21.52 -2.19
CA GLN A 146 -22.16 20.18 -1.65
C GLN A 146 -20.77 20.10 -1.06
N MET A 147 -20.71 20.38 0.24
CA MET A 147 -19.68 19.97 1.18
C MET A 147 -19.01 18.66 0.73
N HIS A 148 -17.75 18.74 0.32
CA HIS A 148 -16.95 17.61 -0.09
C HIS A 148 -16.51 16.80 1.13
N ASP A 149 -17.30 15.79 1.51
CA ASP A 149 -16.86 14.75 2.43
C ASP A 149 -15.99 13.74 1.69
N ARG A 150 -14.75 14.13 1.40
CA ARG A 150 -13.75 13.25 0.81
C ARG A 150 -13.41 12.21 1.88
N ASN A 151 -13.81 10.95 1.69
CA ASN A 151 -13.53 9.85 2.62
C ASN A 151 -12.06 9.39 2.50
N LEU A 152 -11.14 10.36 2.52
CA LEU A 152 -9.71 10.20 2.39
C LEU A 152 -9.03 10.63 3.70
N TYR A 153 -7.84 10.09 3.90
CA TYR A 153 -6.98 10.37 5.05
C TYR A 153 -5.72 11.09 4.58
N LEU A 154 -5.19 12.01 5.38
CA LEU A 154 -3.99 12.77 5.04
C LEU A 154 -2.74 12.10 5.61
N GLY A 155 -1.77 11.77 4.75
CA GLY A 155 -0.43 11.40 5.20
C GLY A 155 0.56 12.56 5.26
N ILE A 156 1.67 12.34 5.97
CA ILE A 156 2.85 13.21 5.97
C ILE A 156 4.11 12.35 5.91
N TYR A 157 5.20 12.93 5.41
CA TYR A 157 6.54 12.33 5.38
C TYR A 157 7.46 13.14 6.28
N GLU A 158 8.29 12.43 7.03
CA GLU A 158 9.39 13.02 7.78
C GLU A 158 10.58 12.06 7.80
N ASP A 159 11.71 12.51 8.32
CA ASP A 159 12.90 11.69 8.58
C ASP A 159 13.27 11.77 10.06
N TRP A 160 13.72 10.66 10.65
CA TRP A 160 14.18 10.71 12.04
C TRP A 160 15.50 11.48 12.21
N GLY A 161 16.44 11.43 11.26
CA GLY A 161 17.74 12.09 11.36
C GLY A 161 17.64 13.62 11.42
N ASN A 162 18.75 14.32 11.63
CA ASN A 162 18.73 15.80 11.60
C ASN A 162 18.31 16.40 10.26
N LYS A 163 18.33 15.60 9.19
CA LYS A 163 17.86 15.96 7.86
C LYS A 163 17.17 14.77 7.21
N THR A 164 16.16 15.05 6.42
CA THR A 164 15.63 14.20 5.35
C THR A 164 16.68 13.91 4.29
N CYS A 165 16.46 12.85 3.51
CA CYS A 165 17.31 12.50 2.35
C CYS A 165 17.50 13.63 1.33
N ALA A 166 16.56 14.57 1.25
CA ALA A 166 16.62 15.72 0.35
C ALA A 166 17.23 16.98 1.00
N GLY A 167 17.77 16.86 2.21
CA GLY A 167 18.48 17.93 2.92
C GLY A 167 17.60 18.92 3.69
N TYR A 168 16.28 18.71 3.73
CA TYR A 168 15.38 19.40 4.66
C TYR A 168 15.56 18.83 6.07
N PRO A 169 15.30 19.57 7.15
CA PRO A 169 15.44 19.11 8.52
C PRO A 169 14.49 18.00 8.87
N GLY A 170 14.99 17.07 9.66
CA GLY A 170 14.21 15.97 10.22
C GLY A 170 14.05 16.10 11.72
N SER A 171 13.55 15.04 12.35
CA SER A 171 12.99 15.04 13.69
C SER A 171 14.00 14.83 14.83
N GLU A 172 15.31 14.69 14.55
CA GLU A 172 16.33 14.47 15.59
C GLU A 172 16.27 15.61 16.63
N GLY A 173 16.01 15.26 17.90
CA GLY A 173 15.84 16.21 19.00
C GLY A 173 14.49 16.94 19.06
N HIS A 174 13.55 16.63 18.17
CA HIS A 174 12.23 17.28 18.04
C HIS A 174 11.06 16.28 17.94
N VAL A 175 11.29 14.99 18.20
CA VAL A 175 10.34 13.89 17.98
C VAL A 175 8.97 14.15 18.62
N GLU A 176 8.90 14.57 19.90
CA GLU A 176 7.61 14.84 20.55
C GLU A 176 6.91 16.08 19.99
N ILE A 177 7.68 17.10 19.60
CA ILE A 177 7.14 18.33 19.01
C ILE A 177 6.53 18.01 17.64
N ASP A 178 7.22 17.23 16.83
CA ASP A 178 6.78 16.84 15.49
C ASP A 178 5.56 15.93 15.56
N ALA A 179 5.59 14.91 16.43
CA ALA A 179 4.43 14.03 16.65
C ALA A 179 3.18 14.82 17.06
N GLN A 180 3.30 15.74 18.02
CA GLN A 180 2.18 16.59 18.43
C GLN A 180 1.72 17.52 17.29
N THR A 181 2.67 18.06 16.51
CA THR A 181 2.35 18.91 15.35
C THR A 181 1.56 18.14 14.29
N PHE A 182 1.93 16.90 13.98
CA PHE A 182 1.18 16.05 13.06
C PHE A 182 -0.21 15.73 13.58
N ALA A 183 -0.36 15.49 14.89
CA ALA A 183 -1.66 15.30 15.51
C ALA A 183 -2.54 16.56 15.47
N ASP A 184 -1.95 17.74 15.68
CA ASP A 184 -2.63 19.04 15.66
C ASP A 184 -3.07 19.46 14.25
N TRP A 185 -2.29 19.08 13.24
CA TRP A 185 -2.68 19.14 11.82
C TRP A 185 -3.64 18.05 11.41
N GLU A 186 -3.87 17.12 12.34
CA GLU A 186 -4.78 16.00 12.22
C GLU A 186 -4.43 15.10 11.02
N CYS A 187 -3.14 14.83 10.84
CA CYS A 187 -2.62 13.80 9.93
C CYS A 187 -3.05 12.40 10.41
N ASP A 188 -3.15 11.45 9.48
CA ASP A 188 -3.64 10.09 9.72
C ASP A 188 -2.58 9.02 9.41
N TYR A 189 -1.48 9.43 8.78
CA TYR A 189 -0.38 8.56 8.37
C TYR A 189 0.94 9.32 8.47
N LEU A 190 1.98 8.68 9.01
CA LEU A 190 3.37 9.16 8.97
C LEU A 190 4.24 8.13 8.25
N LYS A 191 4.92 8.55 7.19
CA LYS A 191 6.10 7.85 6.66
C LYS A 191 7.34 8.46 7.34
N LEU A 192 8.08 7.67 8.11
CA LEU A 192 9.33 8.10 8.72
C LEU A 192 10.51 7.40 8.04
N ASP A 193 11.37 8.23 7.47
CA ASP A 193 12.61 7.88 6.80
C ASP A 193 13.78 7.84 7.80
N GLY A 194 14.95 7.39 7.37
CA GLY A 194 16.14 7.20 8.20
C GLY A 194 17.43 7.75 7.60
N CYS A 195 17.36 8.69 6.64
CA CYS A 195 18.56 9.35 6.16
C CYS A 195 19.20 10.16 7.29
N HIS A 196 20.53 10.28 7.25
CA HIS A 196 21.29 11.04 8.25
C HIS A 196 21.13 10.56 9.72
N MET A 197 20.47 9.43 9.96
CA MET A 197 20.40 8.73 11.24
C MET A 197 21.54 7.70 11.34
N LYS A 198 22.18 7.55 12.51
CA LYS A 198 23.16 6.45 12.67
C LYS A 198 22.42 5.12 12.78
N GLN A 199 22.96 4.08 12.16
CA GLN A 199 22.37 2.73 12.24
C GLN A 199 22.18 2.23 13.69
N SER A 200 23.12 2.56 14.58
CA SER A 200 23.02 2.24 16.02
C SER A 200 21.83 2.90 16.73
N GLU A 201 21.29 3.98 16.17
CA GLU A 201 20.16 4.73 16.75
C GLU A 201 18.82 4.18 16.27
N GLN A 202 18.77 3.40 15.18
CA GLN A 202 17.50 2.97 14.56
C GLN A 202 16.62 2.17 15.52
N GLY A 203 17.23 1.31 16.34
CA GLY A 203 16.54 0.55 17.38
C GLY A 203 15.96 1.38 18.54
N VAL A 204 16.26 2.68 18.58
CA VAL A 204 15.75 3.63 19.56
C VAL A 204 14.83 4.64 18.90
N GLY A 205 15.25 5.24 17.78
CA GLY A 205 14.55 6.36 17.17
C GLY A 205 13.20 6.02 16.54
N TYR A 206 13.07 4.88 15.86
CA TYR A 206 11.76 4.45 15.35
C TYR A 206 10.77 4.16 16.49
N PRO A 207 11.13 3.39 17.54
CA PRO A 207 10.27 3.24 18.73
C PRO A 207 10.00 4.55 19.50
N GLU A 208 10.92 5.52 19.47
CA GLU A 208 10.72 6.83 20.11
C GLU A 208 9.61 7.61 19.41
N MET A 209 9.61 7.68 18.07
CA MET A 209 8.53 8.30 17.31
C MET A 209 7.20 7.56 17.50
N GLU A 210 7.18 6.22 17.54
CA GLU A 210 5.95 5.46 17.84
C GLU A 210 5.33 5.90 19.17
N LYS A 211 6.14 5.96 20.23
CA LYS A 211 5.67 6.37 21.57
C LYS A 211 5.17 7.82 21.56
N ALA A 212 5.86 8.71 20.86
CA ALA A 212 5.46 10.10 20.72
C ALA A 212 4.12 10.23 20.00
N LEU A 213 3.92 9.52 18.88
CA LEU A 213 2.65 9.46 18.15
C LEU A 213 1.52 8.92 19.04
N ASN A 214 1.76 7.82 19.76
CA ASN A 214 0.77 7.24 20.67
C ASN A 214 0.40 8.20 21.81
N ALA A 215 1.37 8.94 22.36
CA ALA A 215 1.15 9.92 23.42
C ALA A 215 0.26 11.10 23.01
N THR A 216 0.16 11.41 21.72
CA THR A 216 -0.77 12.44 21.20
C THR A 216 -2.24 12.06 21.37
N GLY A 217 -2.54 10.77 21.54
CA GLY A 217 -3.90 10.23 21.58
C GLY A 217 -4.62 10.18 20.22
N ARG A 218 -3.99 10.63 19.13
CA ARG A 218 -4.53 10.51 17.77
C ARG A 218 -4.01 9.22 17.12
N PRO A 219 -4.88 8.32 16.62
CA PRO A 219 -4.44 7.19 15.81
C PRO A 219 -3.81 7.68 14.50
N ILE A 220 -2.50 7.45 14.35
CA ILE A 220 -1.73 7.76 13.13
C ILE A 220 -1.09 6.46 12.66
N MET A 221 -1.33 6.08 11.41
CA MET A 221 -0.69 4.91 10.80
C MET A 221 0.79 5.18 10.62
N TYR A 222 1.64 4.29 11.11
CA TYR A 222 3.07 4.54 11.16
C TYR A 222 3.86 3.61 10.25
N SER A 223 4.49 4.20 9.23
CA SER A 223 5.27 3.55 8.19
C SER A 223 6.75 3.82 8.37
N CYS A 224 7.53 2.78 8.56
CA CYS A 224 8.94 2.89 8.92
C CYS A 224 9.85 2.47 7.77
N GLU A 225 10.89 3.24 7.46
CA GLU A 225 11.97 2.76 6.57
C GLU A 225 13.07 2.00 7.32
N TRP A 226 12.84 1.64 8.58
CA TRP A 226 13.80 0.99 9.47
C TRP A 226 14.54 -0.20 8.84
N PRO A 227 13.88 -1.27 8.34
CA PRO A 227 14.62 -2.43 7.85
C PRO A 227 15.45 -2.13 6.59
N TYR A 228 15.01 -1.22 5.72
CA TYR A 228 15.75 -0.82 4.52
C TYR A 228 17.18 -0.33 4.86
N TYR A 229 17.33 0.49 5.91
CA TYR A 229 18.64 1.01 6.30
C TYR A 229 19.57 -0.01 7.00
N LEU A 230 19.11 -1.25 7.18
CA LEU A 230 19.87 -2.36 7.78
C LEU A 230 20.23 -3.48 6.80
N ILE A 231 19.73 -3.44 5.55
CA ILE A 231 19.83 -4.58 4.62
C ILE A 231 21.27 -4.95 4.24
N ASP A 232 22.18 -3.98 4.14
CA ASP A 232 23.56 -4.21 3.68
C ASP A 232 24.49 -4.74 4.78
N GLU A 233 24.05 -4.76 6.03
CA GLU A 233 24.92 -5.07 7.18
C GLU A 233 25.10 -6.56 7.48
N GLN A 234 24.48 -7.48 6.72
CA GLN A 234 24.48 -8.93 6.98
C GLN A 234 24.04 -9.32 8.41
N LYS A 235 23.40 -8.40 9.13
CA LYS A 235 22.83 -8.62 10.47
C LYS A 235 21.40 -9.12 10.33
N GLN A 236 20.99 -9.98 11.25
CA GLN A 236 19.60 -10.41 11.34
C GLN A 236 18.73 -9.20 11.72
N ILE A 237 17.84 -8.79 10.82
CA ILE A 237 16.85 -7.74 11.05
C ILE A 237 15.87 -8.22 12.13
N ASN A 238 15.66 -7.43 13.19
CA ASN A 238 14.71 -7.75 14.24
C ASN A 238 13.29 -7.30 13.86
N TYR A 239 12.64 -8.07 13.00
CA TYR A 239 11.26 -7.79 12.58
C TYR A 239 10.24 -7.84 13.71
N THR A 240 10.53 -8.51 14.83
CA THR A 240 9.62 -8.48 15.99
C THR A 240 9.56 -7.08 16.61
N ALA A 241 10.72 -6.42 16.78
CA ALA A 241 10.76 -5.05 17.28
C ALA A 241 10.14 -4.06 16.29
N ILE A 242 10.41 -4.23 14.99
CA ILE A 242 9.81 -3.40 13.94
C ILE A 242 8.29 -3.54 13.95
N ALA A 243 7.78 -4.77 14.00
CA ALA A 243 6.34 -5.04 14.04
C ALA A 243 5.66 -4.41 15.26
N GLN A 244 6.30 -4.42 16.43
CA GLN A 244 5.78 -3.78 17.64
C GLN A 244 5.72 -2.25 17.54
N SER A 245 6.59 -1.64 16.72
CA SER A 245 6.69 -0.20 16.59
C SER A 245 6.03 0.37 15.33
N CYS A 246 5.76 -0.43 14.30
CA CYS A 246 5.37 0.06 12.98
C CYS A 246 4.15 -0.70 12.44
N ASN A 247 3.24 0.01 11.77
CA ASN A 247 2.14 -0.63 11.05
C ASN A 247 2.56 -1.26 9.72
N LEU A 248 3.60 -0.70 9.11
CA LEU A 248 4.20 -1.21 7.89
C LEU A 248 5.65 -0.74 7.79
N TRP A 249 6.46 -1.43 7.00
CA TRP A 249 7.87 -1.09 6.86
C TRP A 249 8.46 -1.40 5.49
N ARG A 250 9.29 -0.48 4.99
CA ARG A 250 10.01 -0.61 3.74
C ARG A 250 11.21 -1.54 3.92
N ASN A 251 11.19 -2.66 3.20
CA ASN A 251 12.22 -3.70 3.32
C ASN A 251 13.41 -3.51 2.38
N PHE A 252 13.21 -2.83 1.25
CA PHE A 252 14.17 -2.84 0.14
C PHE A 252 14.18 -1.51 -0.61
N ASN A 253 15.11 -1.39 -1.56
CA ASN A 253 15.36 -0.22 -2.40
C ASN A 253 14.10 0.44 -2.96
N ASP A 254 14.20 1.74 -3.18
CA ASP A 254 13.18 2.54 -3.84
C ASP A 254 12.81 2.01 -5.23
N VAL A 255 11.50 1.95 -5.48
CA VAL A 255 10.95 1.60 -6.78
C VAL A 255 11.23 2.72 -7.78
N SER A 256 11.71 2.32 -8.95
CA SER A 256 11.79 3.19 -10.12
C SER A 256 10.78 2.75 -11.17
N ASN A 257 10.43 3.66 -12.09
CA ASN A 257 9.50 3.40 -13.16
C ASN A 257 10.11 2.53 -14.29
N SER A 258 10.57 1.33 -13.93
CA SER A 258 11.25 0.40 -14.85
C SER A 258 10.97 -1.05 -14.49
N TRP A 259 10.91 -1.90 -15.51
CA TRP A 259 10.71 -3.35 -15.33
C TRP A 259 11.82 -4.01 -14.49
N LEU A 260 13.07 -3.55 -14.66
CA LEU A 260 14.21 -4.05 -13.88
C LEU A 260 14.05 -3.78 -12.38
N SER A 261 13.47 -2.64 -12.01
CA SER A 261 13.16 -2.33 -10.60
C SER A 261 12.10 -3.24 -10.02
N ILE A 262 11.05 -3.56 -10.80
CA ILE A 262 10.03 -4.51 -10.35
C ILE A 262 10.64 -5.89 -10.13
N LEU A 263 11.47 -6.35 -11.07
CA LEU A 263 12.17 -7.64 -10.95
C LEU A 263 13.15 -7.68 -9.77
N SER A 264 13.86 -6.59 -9.47
CA SER A 264 14.80 -6.56 -8.34
C SER A 264 14.08 -6.64 -6.99
N ILE A 265 12.95 -5.94 -6.84
CA ILE A 265 12.09 -6.04 -5.65
C ILE A 265 11.54 -7.46 -5.53
N MET A 266 11.05 -8.04 -6.64
CA MET A 266 10.60 -9.44 -6.65
C MET A 266 11.68 -10.42 -6.24
N ALA A 267 12.89 -10.28 -6.77
CA ALA A 267 14.01 -11.15 -6.40
C ALA A 267 14.35 -11.05 -4.90
N PHE A 268 14.31 -9.85 -4.31
CA PHE A 268 14.52 -9.68 -2.88
C PHE A 268 13.42 -10.37 -2.06
N TYR A 269 12.15 -10.09 -2.35
CA TYR A 269 11.03 -10.69 -1.63
C TYR A 269 10.98 -12.21 -1.78
N ASP A 270 11.35 -12.74 -2.95
CA ASP A 270 11.42 -14.17 -3.19
C ASP A 270 12.54 -14.84 -2.37
N ALA A 271 13.69 -14.16 -2.23
CA ALA A 271 14.83 -14.66 -1.47
C ALA A 271 14.57 -14.70 0.05
N TYR A 272 13.86 -13.70 0.58
CA TYR A 272 13.58 -13.54 2.02
C TYR A 272 12.14 -13.88 2.42
N GLN A 273 11.40 -14.59 1.55
CA GLN A 273 9.96 -14.82 1.74
C GLN A 273 9.63 -15.52 3.07
N ASN A 274 10.49 -16.40 3.60
CA ASN A 274 10.18 -17.13 4.82
C ASN A 274 10.10 -16.19 6.02
N GLU A 275 11.13 -15.34 6.16
CA GLU A 275 11.24 -14.34 7.21
C GLU A 275 10.13 -13.30 7.09
N LEU A 276 9.85 -12.84 5.86
CA LEU A 276 8.83 -11.82 5.60
C LEU A 276 7.41 -12.34 5.86
N ILE A 277 7.09 -13.59 5.50
CA ILE A 277 5.76 -14.19 5.72
C ILE A 277 5.43 -14.29 7.21
N ASP A 278 6.42 -14.63 8.05
CA ASP A 278 6.21 -14.85 9.49
C ASP A 278 5.83 -13.56 10.24
N VAL A 279 6.17 -12.41 9.67
CA VAL A 279 5.96 -11.08 10.28
C VAL A 279 4.92 -10.23 9.55
N ASN A 280 4.24 -10.78 8.54
CA ASN A 280 3.20 -10.09 7.79
C ASN A 280 1.78 -10.47 8.28
N GLY A 281 0.94 -9.49 8.58
CA GLY A 281 -0.44 -9.72 8.97
C GLY A 281 -1.21 -8.47 9.37
N PRO A 282 -2.46 -8.62 9.83
CA PRO A 282 -3.28 -7.49 10.27
C PRO A 282 -2.58 -6.61 11.31
N GLY A 283 -2.32 -5.36 10.94
CA GLY A 283 -1.62 -4.35 11.75
C GLY A 283 -0.12 -4.22 11.45
N GLN A 284 0.46 -5.08 10.61
CA GLN A 284 1.90 -5.19 10.39
C GLN A 284 2.22 -5.68 8.95
N TRP A 285 2.67 -4.80 8.06
CA TRP A 285 2.81 -5.13 6.63
C TRP A 285 4.23 -4.90 6.10
N ASN A 286 4.70 -5.84 5.30
CA ASN A 286 5.87 -5.62 4.46
C ASN A 286 5.51 -4.66 3.32
N ASP A 287 6.33 -3.62 3.14
CA ASP A 287 6.17 -2.62 2.09
C ASP A 287 7.23 -2.80 0.98
N PRO A 288 6.86 -3.36 -0.19
CA PRO A 288 7.70 -3.45 -1.38
C PRO A 288 7.76 -2.14 -2.19
N ASP A 289 7.31 -1.03 -1.61
CA ASP A 289 7.21 0.30 -2.21
C ASP A 289 6.05 0.46 -3.20
N MET A 290 5.88 1.70 -3.69
CA MET A 290 4.73 2.18 -4.46
C MET A 290 4.45 1.43 -5.77
N LEU A 291 3.18 1.48 -6.19
CA LEU A 291 2.74 1.11 -7.53
C LEU A 291 3.11 2.22 -8.52
N VAL A 292 3.92 1.87 -9.54
CA VAL A 292 4.33 2.78 -10.63
C VAL A 292 3.43 2.64 -11.87
N ILE A 293 2.30 1.95 -11.72
CA ILE A 293 1.32 1.68 -12.77
C ILE A 293 0.74 3.00 -13.29
N GLY A 294 0.80 3.20 -14.61
CA GLY A 294 0.25 4.37 -15.28
C GLY A 294 1.17 5.60 -15.26
N MET A 295 2.40 5.49 -14.76
CA MET A 295 3.43 6.51 -14.98
C MET A 295 3.85 6.55 -16.45
N LYS A 296 4.14 7.75 -16.96
CA LYS A 296 4.54 7.96 -18.35
C LYS A 296 5.89 7.29 -18.65
N ASP A 297 6.03 6.75 -19.87
CA ASP A 297 7.26 6.10 -20.38
C ASP A 297 7.79 4.99 -19.46
N GLY A 298 6.86 4.31 -18.77
CA GLY A 298 7.13 3.32 -17.73
C GLY A 298 6.82 1.88 -18.14
N LEU A 299 6.12 1.18 -17.25
CA LEU A 299 5.74 -0.22 -17.44
C LEU A 299 4.79 -0.40 -18.63
N THR A 300 4.95 -1.52 -19.35
CA THR A 300 3.92 -1.99 -20.29
C THR A 300 2.65 -2.42 -19.54
N VAL A 301 1.55 -2.61 -20.27
CA VAL A 301 0.28 -3.12 -19.67
C VAL A 301 0.50 -4.47 -18.98
N ASP A 302 1.27 -5.37 -19.61
CA ASP A 302 1.57 -6.68 -19.05
C ASP A 302 2.43 -6.58 -17.79
N GLN A 303 3.46 -5.73 -17.79
CA GLN A 303 4.31 -5.49 -16.62
C GLN A 303 3.54 -4.83 -15.47
N ALA A 304 2.62 -3.91 -15.77
CA ALA A 304 1.74 -3.28 -14.79
C ALA A 304 0.80 -4.31 -14.14
N LYS A 305 0.26 -5.26 -14.91
CA LYS A 305 -0.52 -6.37 -14.36
C LYS A 305 0.34 -7.26 -13.47
N VAL A 306 1.62 -7.49 -13.81
CA VAL A 306 2.54 -8.24 -12.95
C VAL A 306 2.69 -7.52 -11.60
N GLN A 307 3.02 -6.22 -11.60
CA GLN A 307 3.19 -5.47 -10.35
C GLN A 307 1.92 -5.57 -9.47
N MET A 308 0.75 -5.29 -10.05
CA MET A 308 -0.52 -5.36 -9.32
C MET A 308 -0.80 -6.76 -8.75
N SER A 309 -0.58 -7.81 -9.56
CA SER A 309 -0.87 -9.20 -9.14
C SER A 309 0.07 -9.67 -8.04
N VAL A 310 1.37 -9.37 -8.15
CA VAL A 310 2.38 -9.82 -7.19
C VAL A 310 2.25 -9.06 -5.87
N TRP A 311 2.02 -7.74 -5.90
CA TRP A 311 1.76 -6.95 -4.69
C TRP A 311 0.52 -7.47 -3.95
N ALA A 312 -0.57 -7.79 -4.68
CA ALA A 312 -1.77 -8.37 -4.10
C ALA A 312 -1.55 -9.76 -3.48
N ILE A 313 -0.70 -10.58 -4.11
CA ILE A 313 -0.30 -11.88 -3.57
C ILE A 313 0.49 -11.71 -2.26
N TRP A 314 1.36 -10.73 -2.15
CA TRP A 314 2.10 -10.48 -0.91
C TRP A 314 1.27 -9.80 0.19
N SER A 315 0.06 -9.32 -0.10
CA SER A 315 -0.68 -8.41 0.81
C SER A 315 0.12 -7.13 1.08
N ALA A 316 0.67 -6.55 0.01
CA ALA A 316 1.46 -5.34 0.09
C ALA A 316 0.55 -4.09 0.13
N PRO A 317 1.00 -2.97 0.71
CA PRO A 317 0.37 -1.67 0.50
C PRO A 317 0.14 -1.39 -0.99
N LEU A 318 -1.09 -1.06 -1.38
CA LEU A 318 -1.43 -0.65 -2.75
C LEU A 318 -1.42 0.87 -2.84
N ILE A 319 -0.22 1.44 -2.74
CA ILE A 319 0.00 2.89 -2.74
C ILE A 319 0.47 3.32 -4.12
N MET A 320 -0.39 4.01 -4.87
CA MET A 320 -0.10 4.50 -6.22
C MET A 320 0.83 5.70 -6.21
N SER A 321 1.72 5.81 -7.19
CA SER A 321 2.43 7.07 -7.46
C SER A 321 2.40 7.37 -8.95
N ASN A 322 1.34 8.05 -9.39
CA ASN A 322 1.10 8.41 -10.79
C ASN A 322 0.32 9.74 -10.88
N ASP A 323 0.17 10.28 -12.09
CA ASP A 323 -0.67 11.46 -12.31
C ASP A 323 -2.12 11.06 -12.64
N LEU A 324 -3.01 11.15 -11.66
CA LEU A 324 -4.42 10.78 -11.79
C LEU A 324 -5.22 11.70 -12.74
N ARG A 325 -4.66 12.85 -13.12
CA ARG A 325 -5.28 13.77 -14.11
C ARG A 325 -5.18 13.21 -15.53
N THR A 326 -4.13 12.44 -15.80
CA THR A 326 -3.73 12.04 -17.16
C THR A 326 -3.52 10.53 -17.32
N ILE A 327 -3.81 9.74 -16.29
CA ILE A 327 -3.67 8.28 -16.33
C ILE A 327 -4.47 7.65 -17.50
N ASP A 328 -3.79 6.83 -18.30
CA ASP A 328 -4.41 6.10 -19.42
C ASP A 328 -5.47 5.12 -18.89
N PRO A 329 -6.67 5.06 -19.50
CA PRO A 329 -7.75 4.15 -19.10
C PRO A 329 -7.30 2.70 -18.87
N LYS A 330 -6.38 2.17 -19.67
CA LYS A 330 -5.92 0.78 -19.52
C LYS A 330 -5.18 0.51 -18.21
N PHE A 331 -4.43 1.49 -17.70
CA PHE A 331 -3.73 1.39 -16.41
C PHE A 331 -4.68 1.68 -15.25
N LYS A 332 -5.63 2.60 -15.45
CA LYS A 332 -6.71 2.83 -14.50
C LYS A 332 -7.55 1.57 -14.28
N GLU A 333 -7.87 0.81 -15.33
CA GLU A 333 -8.57 -0.48 -15.21
C GLU A 333 -7.80 -1.51 -14.37
N ILE A 334 -6.47 -1.55 -14.50
CA ILE A 334 -5.60 -2.43 -13.69
C ILE A 334 -5.71 -2.07 -12.21
N LEU A 335 -5.54 -0.78 -11.87
CA LEU A 335 -5.58 -0.26 -10.50
C LEU A 335 -6.95 -0.41 -9.84
N LEU A 336 -8.02 -0.47 -10.64
CA LEU A 336 -9.41 -0.57 -10.18
C LEU A 336 -9.98 -1.99 -10.25
N ASN A 337 -9.18 -3.01 -10.63
CA ASN A 337 -9.66 -4.37 -10.72
C ASN A 337 -10.07 -4.90 -9.33
N ARG A 338 -11.39 -4.99 -9.10
CA ARG A 338 -11.98 -5.34 -7.80
C ARG A 338 -11.66 -6.76 -7.37
N ASP A 339 -11.50 -7.68 -8.31
CA ASP A 339 -11.19 -9.07 -8.01
C ASP A 339 -9.74 -9.21 -7.53
N VAL A 340 -8.80 -8.47 -8.13
CA VAL A 340 -7.39 -8.44 -7.69
C VAL A 340 -7.23 -7.68 -6.37
N ILE A 341 -7.91 -6.55 -6.21
CA ILE A 341 -7.96 -5.82 -4.92
C ILE A 341 -8.53 -6.70 -3.80
N ALA A 342 -9.54 -7.53 -4.08
CA ALA A 342 -10.10 -8.44 -3.09
C ALA A 342 -9.12 -9.54 -2.66
N ILE A 343 -8.16 -9.91 -3.52
CA ILE A 343 -7.06 -10.78 -3.10
C ILE A 343 -6.14 -10.05 -2.14
N ASP A 344 -5.73 -8.82 -2.46
CA ASP A 344 -4.88 -7.99 -1.59
C ASP A 344 -5.52 -7.77 -0.21
N GLN A 345 -6.77 -7.31 -0.21
CA GLN A 345 -7.56 -6.94 0.97
C GLN A 345 -8.23 -8.14 1.66
N ASP A 346 -7.78 -9.37 1.40
CA ASP A 346 -8.33 -10.57 2.04
C ASP A 346 -8.17 -10.50 3.57
N PRO A 347 -9.25 -10.73 4.35
CA PRO A 347 -9.24 -10.53 5.80
C PRO A 347 -8.37 -11.55 6.55
N MET A 348 -7.91 -12.63 5.92
CA MET A 348 -6.90 -13.50 6.53
C MET A 348 -5.55 -12.79 6.69
N GLY A 349 -5.28 -11.75 5.89
CA GLY A 349 -4.06 -10.94 5.95
C GLY A 349 -2.78 -11.74 5.72
N LYS A 350 -2.86 -12.90 5.07
CA LYS A 350 -1.71 -13.80 4.86
C LYS A 350 -0.89 -13.34 3.66
N MET A 351 0.41 -13.13 3.84
CA MET A 351 1.32 -12.97 2.71
C MET A 351 1.42 -14.29 1.93
N GLY A 352 1.25 -14.22 0.61
CA GLY A 352 1.49 -15.31 -0.31
C GLY A 352 2.97 -15.47 -0.64
N ARG A 353 3.31 -16.51 -1.40
CA ARG A 353 4.70 -16.93 -1.58
C ARG A 353 4.97 -17.53 -2.95
N LEU A 354 6.23 -17.51 -3.37
CA LEU A 354 6.69 -18.21 -4.58
C LEU A 354 6.79 -19.71 -4.31
N MET A 355 5.99 -20.52 -5.01
CA MET A 355 5.91 -21.97 -4.82
C MET A 355 6.74 -22.75 -5.84
N LEU A 356 6.73 -22.31 -7.09
CA LEU A 356 7.48 -22.92 -8.18
C LEU A 356 8.20 -21.83 -8.97
N SER A 357 9.44 -22.06 -9.36
CA SER A 357 10.19 -21.10 -10.16
C SER A 357 11.19 -21.78 -11.07
N ASN A 358 11.49 -21.09 -12.17
CA ASN A 358 12.69 -21.27 -12.96
C ASN A 358 13.23 -19.89 -13.37
N ASP A 359 14.24 -19.88 -14.24
CA ASP A 359 14.89 -18.64 -14.70
C ASP A 359 13.89 -17.65 -15.32
N ASN A 360 12.84 -18.16 -15.97
CA ASN A 360 11.91 -17.35 -16.77
C ASN A 360 10.56 -17.11 -16.12
N THR A 361 10.10 -18.01 -15.24
CA THR A 361 8.71 -18.01 -14.75
C THR A 361 8.65 -18.28 -13.24
N GLY A 362 7.58 -17.80 -12.61
CA GLY A 362 7.27 -18.04 -11.20
C GLY A 362 5.79 -18.28 -10.97
N VAL A 363 5.45 -19.22 -10.09
CA VAL A 363 4.08 -19.50 -9.64
C VAL A 363 3.98 -19.12 -8.19
N TYR A 364 3.24 -18.04 -7.91
CA TYR A 364 3.00 -17.52 -6.58
C TYR A 364 1.62 -17.96 -6.09
N VAL A 365 1.50 -18.27 -4.79
CA VAL A 365 0.25 -18.72 -4.18
C VAL A 365 0.02 -18.03 -2.84
N LYS A 366 -1.21 -17.54 -2.64
CA LYS A 366 -1.69 -16.90 -1.41
C LYS A 366 -2.92 -17.64 -0.89
N PRO A 367 -2.95 -18.11 0.37
CA PRO A 367 -4.19 -18.54 1.02
C PRO A 367 -5.18 -17.38 1.18
N VAL A 368 -6.43 -17.58 0.80
CA VAL A 368 -7.50 -16.55 0.84
C VAL A 368 -8.84 -17.15 1.26
N MET A 369 -9.80 -16.29 1.58
CA MET A 369 -11.18 -16.66 1.86
C MET A 369 -11.97 -17.04 0.59
N PRO A 370 -13.00 -17.90 0.71
CA PRO A 370 -13.45 -18.58 1.93
C PRO A 370 -12.52 -19.72 2.35
N ARG A 371 -12.55 -20.05 3.65
CA ARG A 371 -11.86 -21.21 4.22
C ARG A 371 -12.84 -22.05 5.04
N GLU A 372 -12.55 -23.34 5.11
CA GLU A 372 -13.13 -24.28 6.07
C GLU A 372 -12.12 -24.53 7.20
N VAL A 373 -12.44 -25.47 8.11
CA VAL A 373 -11.58 -25.78 9.26
C VAL A 373 -10.21 -26.29 8.80
N SER A 374 -10.18 -27.22 7.84
CA SER A 374 -8.98 -27.88 7.33
C SER A 374 -8.48 -27.37 5.98
N ASP A 375 -9.33 -26.67 5.23
CA ASP A 375 -9.05 -26.26 3.85
C ASP A 375 -9.25 -24.75 3.66
N THR A 376 -8.60 -24.20 2.65
CA THR A 376 -8.68 -22.77 2.32
C THR A 376 -8.75 -22.58 0.82
N SER A 377 -9.35 -21.49 0.36
CA SER A 377 -9.21 -21.05 -1.02
C SER A 377 -7.83 -20.45 -1.25
N PHE A 378 -7.42 -20.31 -2.51
CA PHE A 378 -6.13 -19.78 -2.89
C PHE A 378 -6.24 -18.76 -4.02
N ALA A 379 -5.37 -17.76 -4.02
CA ALA A 379 -5.06 -16.97 -5.21
C ALA A 379 -3.73 -17.47 -5.79
N ILE A 380 -3.64 -17.48 -7.12
CA ILE A 380 -2.47 -17.96 -7.87
C ILE A 380 -2.06 -16.86 -8.85
N ALA A 381 -0.79 -16.51 -8.91
CA ALA A 381 -0.22 -15.66 -9.97
C ALA A 381 0.89 -16.42 -10.68
N VAL A 382 0.73 -16.62 -11.99
CA VAL A 382 1.76 -17.22 -12.86
C VAL A 382 2.43 -16.09 -13.64
N VAL A 383 3.66 -15.78 -13.28
CA VAL A 383 4.42 -14.65 -13.82
C VAL A 383 5.44 -15.15 -14.84
N ASN A 384 5.55 -14.44 -15.96
CA ASN A 384 6.60 -14.60 -16.94
C ASN A 384 7.54 -13.40 -16.90
N LYS A 385 8.77 -13.63 -16.46
CA LYS A 385 9.84 -12.64 -16.32
C LYS A 385 10.61 -12.41 -17.62
N HIS A 386 10.46 -13.31 -18.60
CA HIS A 386 11.20 -13.26 -19.86
C HIS A 386 10.69 -12.11 -20.75
N LEU A 387 11.63 -11.42 -21.41
CA LEU A 387 11.36 -10.17 -22.13
C LEU A 387 10.63 -10.36 -23.47
N PHE A 388 10.77 -11.53 -24.10
CA PHE A 388 10.36 -11.69 -25.51
C PHE A 388 9.51 -12.93 -25.81
N THR A 389 9.37 -13.85 -24.86
CA THR A 389 8.81 -15.18 -25.14
C THR A 389 7.62 -15.42 -24.24
N THR A 390 6.49 -15.77 -24.86
CA THR A 390 5.33 -16.32 -24.15
C THR A 390 5.68 -17.71 -23.65
N TYR A 391 5.39 -18.00 -22.38
CA TYR A 391 5.59 -19.31 -21.79
C TYR A 391 4.27 -19.97 -21.44
N THR A 392 4.19 -21.28 -21.69
CA THR A 392 3.13 -22.15 -21.17
C THR A 392 3.65 -22.81 -19.91
N VAL A 393 3.10 -22.44 -18.76
CA VAL A 393 3.45 -23.04 -17.46
C VAL A 393 2.42 -24.10 -17.10
N LYS A 394 2.90 -25.28 -16.70
CA LYS A 394 2.09 -26.43 -16.32
C LYS A 394 2.48 -26.93 -14.94
N PHE A 395 1.51 -27.18 -14.08
CA PHE A 395 1.74 -27.77 -12.75
C PHE A 395 0.49 -28.51 -12.26
N ALA A 396 0.69 -29.52 -11.42
CA ALA A 396 -0.42 -30.14 -10.69
C ALA A 396 -0.77 -29.32 -9.45
N LEU A 397 -2.05 -29.22 -9.10
CA LEU A 397 -2.51 -28.38 -7.97
C LEU A 397 -1.88 -28.80 -6.62
N ASN A 398 -1.69 -30.09 -6.38
CA ASN A 398 -1.06 -30.58 -5.16
C ASN A 398 0.40 -30.13 -5.00
N LYS A 399 1.12 -29.85 -6.10
CA LYS A 399 2.49 -29.33 -6.07
C LYS A 399 2.59 -27.91 -5.54
N VAL A 400 1.47 -27.19 -5.52
CA VAL A 400 1.38 -25.82 -5.03
C VAL A 400 0.47 -25.70 -3.78
N GLY A 401 0.31 -26.81 -3.05
CA GLY A 401 -0.36 -26.84 -1.74
C GLY A 401 -1.89 -27.04 -1.79
N MET A 402 -2.49 -27.11 -2.97
CA MET A 402 -3.93 -27.31 -3.15
C MET A 402 -4.29 -28.81 -3.12
N ASN A 403 -4.62 -29.33 -1.93
CA ASN A 403 -4.76 -30.78 -1.67
C ASN A 403 -6.20 -31.28 -1.42
N ARG A 404 -7.21 -30.41 -1.49
CA ARG A 404 -8.61 -30.76 -1.20
C ARG A 404 -9.16 -31.74 -2.24
N ALA A 405 -9.67 -32.89 -1.78
CA ALA A 405 -10.10 -33.98 -2.67
C ALA A 405 -11.27 -33.61 -3.60
N THR A 406 -12.19 -32.75 -3.17
CA THR A 406 -13.30 -32.25 -4.02
C THR A 406 -12.83 -31.26 -5.07
N GLY A 407 -11.62 -30.72 -4.94
CA GLY A 407 -11.01 -29.79 -5.88
C GLY A 407 -11.35 -28.32 -5.61
N TYR A 408 -11.05 -27.50 -6.60
CA TYR A 408 -11.17 -26.05 -6.55
C TYR A 408 -11.82 -25.53 -7.84
N GLN A 409 -12.79 -24.63 -7.69
CA GLN A 409 -13.35 -23.84 -8.78
C GLN A 409 -12.38 -22.70 -9.10
N ILE A 410 -11.81 -22.68 -10.31
CA ILE A 410 -10.79 -21.71 -10.71
C ILE A 410 -11.39 -20.64 -11.62
N LYS A 411 -11.18 -19.37 -11.29
CA LYS A 411 -11.55 -18.20 -12.11
C LYS A 411 -10.32 -17.35 -12.42
N ASP A 412 -10.17 -16.92 -13.67
CA ASP A 412 -9.18 -15.90 -14.09
C ASP A 412 -9.67 -14.50 -13.68
N LEU A 413 -8.82 -13.76 -12.96
CA LEU A 413 -9.15 -12.45 -12.39
C LEU A 413 -8.92 -11.28 -13.36
N TRP A 414 -8.21 -11.49 -14.46
CA TRP A 414 -7.99 -10.49 -15.50
C TRP A 414 -9.00 -10.59 -16.63
N SER A 415 -9.36 -11.80 -17.06
CA SER A 415 -10.37 -12.01 -18.10
C SER A 415 -11.78 -12.21 -17.53
N GLY A 416 -11.90 -12.55 -16.25
CA GLY A 416 -13.16 -12.95 -15.63
C GLY A 416 -13.61 -14.36 -16.00
N GLN A 417 -12.83 -15.09 -16.81
CA GLN A 417 -13.18 -16.41 -17.33
C GLN A 417 -13.24 -17.45 -16.22
N ASP A 418 -14.30 -18.25 -16.24
CA ASP A 418 -14.38 -19.47 -15.44
C ASP A 418 -13.58 -20.59 -16.13
N MET A 419 -12.61 -21.15 -15.40
CA MET A 419 -11.73 -22.22 -15.88
C MET A 419 -12.27 -23.62 -15.54
N GLY A 420 -13.29 -23.72 -14.68
CA GLY A 420 -13.85 -24.98 -14.20
C GLY A 420 -13.22 -25.50 -12.91
N ILE A 421 -13.62 -26.72 -12.53
CA ILE A 421 -13.18 -27.40 -11.31
C ILE A 421 -11.95 -28.26 -11.62
N PHE A 422 -10.91 -28.12 -10.80
CA PHE A 422 -9.67 -28.90 -10.87
C PHE A 422 -9.41 -29.63 -9.56
N LYS A 423 -9.04 -30.91 -9.66
CA LYS A 423 -8.65 -31.76 -8.53
C LYS A 423 -7.15 -31.67 -8.25
N PRO A 424 -6.67 -32.12 -7.07
CA PRO A 424 -5.27 -32.02 -6.67
C PRO A 424 -4.26 -32.61 -7.68
N THR A 425 -4.63 -33.68 -8.38
CA THR A 425 -3.76 -34.36 -9.37
C THR A 425 -3.90 -33.81 -10.78
N ASP A 426 -4.88 -32.94 -11.04
CA ASP A 426 -5.10 -32.39 -12.37
C ASP A 426 -3.99 -31.39 -12.71
N THR A 427 -3.57 -31.39 -13.98
CA THR A 427 -2.57 -30.44 -14.48
C THR A 427 -3.25 -29.15 -14.91
N PHE A 428 -2.95 -28.07 -14.18
CA PHE A 428 -3.32 -26.73 -14.58
C PHE A 428 -2.32 -26.17 -15.59
N THR A 429 -2.82 -25.45 -16.61
CA THR A 429 -2.00 -24.86 -17.67
C THR A 429 -2.32 -23.37 -17.79
N ALA A 430 -1.30 -22.52 -17.70
CA ALA A 430 -1.40 -21.08 -17.92
C ALA A 430 -0.48 -20.64 -19.06
N ASN A 431 -1.04 -19.92 -20.04
CA ASN A 431 -0.27 -19.28 -21.10
C ASN A 431 -0.02 -17.83 -20.70
N VAL A 432 1.24 -17.44 -20.58
CA VAL A 432 1.61 -16.13 -20.03
C VAL A 432 2.50 -15.37 -21.02
N PRO A 433 2.04 -14.22 -21.55
CA PRO A 433 2.83 -13.37 -22.45
C PRO A 433 4.17 -12.96 -21.83
N ALA A 434 5.11 -12.54 -22.68
CA ALA A 434 6.38 -11.99 -22.23
C ALA A 434 6.15 -10.82 -21.25
N THR A 435 6.88 -10.80 -20.13
CA THR A 435 6.71 -9.80 -19.05
C THR A 435 5.28 -9.69 -18.47
N GLY A 436 4.46 -10.73 -18.65
CA GLY A 436 3.05 -10.75 -18.25
C GLY A 436 2.75 -11.67 -17.07
N VAL A 437 1.47 -11.70 -16.70
CA VAL A 437 0.94 -12.54 -15.63
C VAL A 437 -0.43 -13.09 -16.00
N ALA A 438 -0.71 -14.32 -15.56
CA ALA A 438 -2.06 -14.85 -15.45
C ALA A 438 -2.39 -15.04 -13.96
N MET A 439 -3.51 -14.47 -13.50
CA MET A 439 -3.88 -14.47 -12.08
C MET A 439 -5.25 -15.12 -11.90
N PHE A 440 -5.35 -16.00 -10.91
CA PHE A 440 -6.53 -16.83 -10.69
C PHE A 440 -6.95 -16.83 -9.21
N LYS A 441 -8.24 -17.05 -8.96
CA LYS A 441 -8.76 -17.47 -7.66
C LYS A 441 -9.27 -18.90 -7.76
N ALA A 442 -8.70 -19.79 -6.94
CA ALA A 442 -9.09 -21.18 -6.75
C ALA A 442 -9.94 -21.27 -5.46
N THR A 443 -11.26 -21.32 -5.61
CA THR A 443 -12.19 -21.39 -4.49
C THR A 443 -12.48 -22.84 -4.14
N ILE A 444 -12.45 -23.20 -2.86
CA ILE A 444 -12.82 -24.56 -2.40
C ILE A 444 -14.23 -24.93 -2.88
N VAL A 445 -14.39 -26.20 -3.29
CA VAL A 445 -15.67 -26.81 -3.69
C VAL A 445 -16.25 -27.64 -2.56
#